data_AF-A0A2D4MZH0-F1
#
_entry.id   AF-A0A2D4MZH0-F1
#
_cell.length_a   1.000
_cell.length_b   1.000
_cell.length_c   1.000
_cell.angle_alpha   90.00
_cell.angle_beta   90.00
_cell.angle_gamma   90.00
#
_symmetry.space_group_name_H-M   'P 1'
#
loop_
_entity.id
_entity.type
_entity.pdbx_description
1 polymer ?
#
loop_
_entity_poly.entity_id
_entity_poly.type
_entity_poly.pdbx_seq_one_letter_code
_entity_poly.pdbx_strand_id
1 'polypeptide(L)'
;RHGATHVFASKDSELTDEDITTILERGEKKTAEMNERLQKMGESSLRNFTMETEMSLYNFEGEDYRGKQKLSMMEWIEPPKRERKANYAVDAYFREALRVSEPKIPKAPRPPKQPNIQDFQFFPPRLFELLEKEILYYRKTIGYKVPRNPDLPNAAQVQKEEQRKIDESAPLSAEEAEEKERLLTQGFTNWNKRDFNQFIKANEKYGRDDIDDIAREVEGKSPEEVIEYSAVFWERCNELQDIERIMAQIERGEARIQRRISIKKALDVKIARYKAPFHQLRIQYGTNKGKNYTEEEDRFLICMLHKMGFDKENVYEELRQCVRNAPQFRFDWFIKSRTAMELQRRCNTLISLIEKENMEIEEKEKAEKKKRGTKTPVSQKRKAEAAIENSGKKDAKKAKT
;
A
#
# COMPACT_ATOMS: atom_id res chain seq x y z
N ARG A 1 -0.55 -34.88 -11.55
CA ARG A 1 -1.70 -35.55 -12.20
C ARG A 1 -1.22 -36.88 -12.77
N HIS A 2 -1.34 -37.97 -12.01
CA HIS A 2 -0.99 -39.33 -12.48
C HIS A 2 -2.08 -40.28 -11.97
N GLY A 3 -2.65 -41.12 -12.85
CA GLY A 3 -3.74 -42.04 -12.51
C GLY A 3 -4.71 -42.28 -13.68
N ALA A 4 -5.12 -41.24 -14.39
CA ALA A 4 -6.12 -41.36 -15.46
C ALA A 4 -5.63 -42.11 -16.73
N THR A 5 -4.32 -42.14 -16.99
CA THR A 5 -3.78 -42.74 -18.23
C THR A 5 -3.77 -44.27 -18.26
N HIS A 6 -3.89 -44.95 -17.12
CA HIS A 6 -3.91 -46.42 -17.10
C HIS A 6 -5.32 -46.99 -17.33
N VAL A 7 -6.36 -46.24 -16.93
CA VAL A 7 -7.78 -46.67 -17.03
C VAL A 7 -8.29 -46.68 -18.48
N PHE A 8 -7.75 -45.83 -19.35
CA PHE A 8 -8.12 -45.77 -20.77
C PHE A 8 -7.30 -46.71 -21.68
N ALA A 9 -6.37 -47.49 -21.14
CA ALA A 9 -5.52 -48.41 -21.93
C ALA A 9 -6.16 -49.80 -22.13
N SER A 10 -7.18 -50.15 -21.35
CA SER A 10 -7.90 -51.41 -21.44
C SER A 10 -9.16 -51.23 -22.29
N LYS A 11 -9.10 -51.62 -23.56
CA LYS A 11 -10.29 -51.86 -24.38
C LYS A 11 -10.68 -53.34 -24.31
N ASP A 12 -11.98 -53.58 -24.36
CA ASP A 12 -12.61 -54.87 -24.60
C ASP A 12 -12.50 -55.92 -23.47
N SER A 13 -13.01 -55.55 -22.29
CA SER A 13 -13.53 -56.48 -21.28
C SER A 13 -14.70 -55.81 -20.58
N GLU A 14 -15.89 -56.40 -20.62
CA GLU A 14 -17.03 -55.91 -19.84
C GLU A 14 -16.72 -56.11 -18.35
N LEU A 15 -16.70 -55.01 -17.58
CA LEU A 15 -16.55 -55.07 -16.12
C LEU A 15 -17.78 -55.77 -15.53
N THR A 16 -17.61 -57.01 -15.09
CA THR A 16 -18.67 -57.75 -14.38
C THR A 16 -18.79 -57.23 -12.95
N ASP A 17 -19.97 -57.39 -12.33
CA ASP A 17 -20.19 -56.96 -10.94
C ASP A 17 -19.24 -57.66 -9.93
N GLU A 18 -18.71 -58.83 -10.28
CA GLU A 18 -17.71 -59.57 -9.50
C GLU A 18 -16.32 -58.88 -9.47
N ASP A 19 -15.94 -58.15 -10.53
CA ASP A 19 -14.73 -57.33 -10.53
C ASP A 19 -14.90 -56.06 -9.66
N ILE A 20 -16.12 -55.50 -9.62
CA ILE A 20 -16.42 -54.29 -8.84
C ILE A 20 -16.32 -54.57 -7.33
N THR A 21 -16.87 -55.69 -6.86
CA THR A 21 -16.76 -56.11 -5.46
C THR A 21 -15.31 -56.42 -5.08
N THR A 22 -14.55 -57.06 -5.96
CA THR A 22 -13.11 -57.34 -5.79
C THR A 22 -12.28 -56.05 -5.70
N ILE A 23 -12.61 -55.03 -6.49
CA ILE A 23 -11.97 -53.70 -6.42
C ILE A 23 -12.34 -52.97 -5.11
N LEU A 24 -13.59 -53.07 -4.66
CA LEU A 24 -14.06 -52.51 -3.39
C LEU A 24 -13.35 -53.12 -2.17
N GLU A 25 -13.29 -54.46 -2.05
CA GLU A 25 -12.51 -55.12 -0.99
C GLU A 25 -11.05 -54.67 -0.98
N ARG A 26 -10.44 -54.51 -2.16
CA ARG A 26 -9.04 -54.10 -2.30
C ARG A 26 -8.83 -52.63 -1.94
N GLY A 27 -9.86 -51.79 -2.11
CA GLY A 27 -9.91 -50.41 -1.63
C GLY A 27 -10.04 -50.35 -0.11
N GLU A 28 -10.93 -51.15 0.47
CA GLU A 28 -11.11 -51.23 1.93
C GLU A 28 -9.86 -51.77 2.63
N LYS A 29 -9.28 -52.89 2.15
CA LYS A 29 -8.01 -53.43 2.68
C LYS A 29 -6.88 -52.40 2.65
N LYS A 30 -6.69 -51.68 1.54
CA LYS A 30 -5.68 -50.61 1.47
C LYS A 30 -5.98 -49.42 2.39
N THR A 31 -7.25 -49.09 2.59
CA THR A 31 -7.65 -48.02 3.51
C THR A 31 -7.41 -48.43 4.96
N ALA A 32 -7.70 -49.68 5.32
CA ALA A 32 -7.39 -50.27 6.62
C ALA A 32 -5.87 -50.33 6.88
N GLU A 33 -5.07 -50.85 5.94
CA GLU A 33 -3.60 -50.86 6.03
C GLU A 33 -3.02 -49.44 6.18
N MET A 34 -3.55 -48.47 5.44
CA MET A 34 -3.12 -47.07 5.53
C MET A 34 -3.50 -46.44 6.88
N ASN A 35 -4.67 -46.79 7.43
CA ASN A 35 -5.13 -46.29 8.73
C ASN A 35 -4.36 -46.95 9.88
N GLU A 36 -4.06 -48.24 9.82
CA GLU A 36 -3.16 -48.94 10.75
C GLU A 36 -1.76 -48.32 10.70
N ARG A 37 -1.23 -48.05 9.48
CA ARG A 37 0.05 -47.38 9.29
C ARG A 37 0.06 -45.95 9.84
N LEU A 38 -1.04 -45.21 9.72
CA LEU A 38 -1.21 -43.89 10.32
C LEU A 38 -1.25 -43.97 11.84
N GLN A 39 -2.00 -44.88 12.45
CA GLN A 39 -1.99 -45.11 13.90
C GLN A 39 -0.58 -45.50 14.40
N LYS A 40 0.11 -46.39 13.67
CA LYS A 40 1.47 -46.84 13.99
C LYS A 40 2.55 -45.75 13.85
N MET A 41 2.26 -44.67 13.10
CA MET A 41 3.11 -43.47 12.99
C MET A 41 2.63 -42.30 13.86
N GLY A 42 1.43 -42.38 14.46
CA GLY A 42 0.57 -41.20 14.63
C GLY A 42 0.28 -40.70 16.04
N GLU A 43 0.82 -41.31 17.12
CA GLU A 43 0.57 -40.77 18.47
C GLU A 43 1.75 -40.87 19.46
N SER A 44 2.58 -41.91 19.40
CA SER A 44 3.71 -42.07 20.33
C SER A 44 4.89 -41.13 20.04
N SER A 45 5.17 -40.81 18.77
CA SER A 45 6.28 -39.91 18.38
C SER A 45 5.92 -38.42 18.47
N LEU A 46 4.63 -38.06 18.51
CA LEU A 46 4.18 -36.67 18.65
C LEU A 46 3.91 -36.28 20.11
N ARG A 47 3.48 -37.22 20.97
CA ARG A 47 3.41 -36.99 22.43
C ARG A 47 4.77 -36.94 23.12
N ASN A 48 5.77 -37.62 22.57
CA ASN A 48 7.15 -37.61 23.08
C ASN A 48 8.04 -36.54 22.43
N PHE A 49 7.48 -35.65 21.58
CA PHE A 49 8.20 -34.45 21.13
C PHE A 49 7.98 -33.28 22.11
N THR A 50 8.30 -33.53 23.38
CA THR A 50 8.72 -32.44 24.26
C THR A 50 10.16 -32.07 23.87
N MET A 51 10.44 -30.77 23.74
CA MET A 51 11.78 -30.27 23.42
C MET A 51 12.67 -30.32 24.67
N GLU A 52 12.84 -31.52 25.23
CA GLU A 52 13.64 -31.81 26.40
C GLU A 52 15.06 -32.18 25.94
N THR A 53 15.77 -31.15 25.49
CA THR A 53 17.23 -31.20 25.27
C THR A 53 17.78 -29.95 25.92
N GLU A 54 18.57 -30.14 26.98
CA GLU A 54 19.06 -29.10 27.89
C GLU A 54 20.16 -28.23 27.27
N MET A 55 19.87 -27.59 26.13
CA MET A 55 20.73 -26.56 25.55
C MET A 55 20.10 -25.19 25.78
N SER A 56 20.28 -24.71 27.01
CA SER A 56 19.84 -23.38 27.46
C SER A 56 20.25 -22.29 26.47
N LEU A 57 19.27 -21.62 25.85
CA LEU A 57 19.45 -20.44 24.96
C LEU A 57 20.22 -19.26 25.59
N TYR A 58 20.56 -19.36 26.88
CA TYR A 58 21.29 -18.36 27.66
C TYR A 58 22.72 -18.80 28.01
N ASN A 59 23.17 -19.98 27.57
CA ASN A 59 24.54 -20.43 27.74
C ASN A 59 25.35 -20.17 26.45
N PHE A 60 26.38 -19.34 26.56
CA PHE A 60 27.35 -19.10 25.49
C PHE A 60 28.76 -19.26 26.07
N GLU A 61 29.63 -20.03 25.39
CA GLU A 61 30.98 -20.38 25.85
C GLU A 61 31.10 -20.96 27.28
N GLY A 62 30.01 -21.45 27.86
CA GLY A 62 29.98 -22.10 29.18
C GLY A 62 29.55 -21.21 30.36
N GLU A 63 29.27 -19.92 30.14
CA GLU A 63 28.60 -19.08 31.15
C GLU A 63 27.08 -18.97 30.89
N ASP A 64 26.26 -19.00 31.96
CA ASP A 64 24.82 -18.71 31.91
C ASP A 64 24.56 -17.20 32.12
N TYR A 65 24.04 -16.54 31.08
CA TYR A 65 23.85 -15.10 31.06
C TYR A 65 22.56 -14.61 31.75
N ARG A 66 21.70 -15.51 32.26
CA ARG A 66 20.43 -15.14 32.94
C ARG A 66 20.62 -14.20 34.14
N GLY A 67 21.78 -14.24 34.81
CA GLY A 67 22.08 -13.40 35.98
C GLY A 67 22.55 -11.97 35.67
N LYS A 68 23.20 -11.74 34.51
CA LYS A 68 23.95 -10.50 34.24
C LYS A 68 23.10 -9.35 33.68
N GLN A 69 21.85 -9.58 33.28
CA GLN A 69 20.96 -8.54 32.73
C GLN A 69 20.25 -7.67 33.79
N LYS A 70 20.52 -7.87 35.10
CA LYS A 70 19.89 -7.10 36.19
C LYS A 70 20.62 -5.82 36.62
N LEU A 71 21.74 -5.45 35.98
CA LEU A 71 22.55 -4.29 36.38
C LEU A 71 22.73 -3.20 35.30
N SER A 72 21.84 -3.16 34.30
CA SER A 72 21.73 -2.04 33.37
C SER A 72 20.26 -1.66 33.15
N MET A 73 19.55 -1.42 34.26
CA MET A 73 18.29 -0.68 34.24
C MET A 73 18.62 0.82 34.16
N MET A 74 19.22 1.21 33.02
CA MET A 74 19.25 2.60 32.59
C MET A 74 17.81 3.11 32.61
N GLU A 75 17.54 4.22 33.29
CA GLU A 75 16.17 4.71 33.49
C GLU A 75 15.45 4.87 32.15
N TRP A 76 14.55 3.93 31.84
CA TRP A 76 13.73 4.01 30.65
C TRP A 76 12.64 5.05 30.91
N ILE A 77 12.98 6.30 30.64
CA ILE A 77 12.02 7.39 30.53
C ILE A 77 11.05 6.98 29.43
N GLU A 78 9.85 6.55 29.83
CA GLU A 78 8.78 6.17 28.92
C GLU A 78 8.51 7.40 28.02
N PRO A 79 8.69 7.30 26.69
CA PRO A 79 8.40 8.42 25.80
C PRO A 79 6.95 8.83 26.06
N PRO A 80 6.66 10.13 26.33
CA PRO A 80 5.34 10.55 26.76
C PRO A 80 4.32 10.01 25.76
N LYS A 81 3.46 9.10 26.25
CA LYS A 81 2.47 8.41 25.41
C LYS A 81 1.78 9.49 24.63
N ARG A 82 1.93 9.44 23.29
CA ARG A 82 1.37 10.44 22.40
C ARG A 82 -0.13 10.35 22.55
N GLU A 83 -0.69 11.19 23.42
CA GLU A 83 -2.12 11.27 23.63
C GLU A 83 -2.72 11.53 22.26
N ARG A 84 -3.38 10.50 21.71
CA ARG A 84 -4.29 10.70 20.59
C ARG A 84 -5.24 11.76 21.11
N LYS A 85 -5.26 12.93 20.47
CA LYS A 85 -6.30 13.94 20.69
C LYS A 85 -7.61 13.32 20.24
N ALA A 86 -8.19 12.54 21.15
CA ALA A 86 -9.37 11.77 20.89
C ALA A 86 -10.54 12.75 20.99
N ASN A 87 -11.15 13.03 19.84
CA ASN A 87 -12.47 13.65 19.74
C ASN A 87 -13.50 12.64 20.29
N TYR A 88 -13.49 12.50 21.62
CA TYR A 88 -13.85 11.26 22.33
C TYR A 88 -15.33 10.86 22.20
N ALA A 89 -16.23 11.81 21.94
CA ALA A 89 -17.67 11.59 21.91
C ALA A 89 -18.14 10.86 20.64
N VAL A 90 -17.81 11.41 19.45
CA VAL A 90 -18.28 10.89 18.16
C VAL A 90 -17.68 9.50 17.88
N ASP A 91 -16.38 9.32 18.14
CA ASP A 91 -15.67 8.08 17.86
C ASP A 91 -16.07 6.94 18.83
N ALA A 92 -16.52 7.26 20.04
CA ALA A 92 -17.13 6.30 20.95
C ALA A 92 -18.55 5.89 20.51
N TYR A 93 -19.35 6.82 19.97
CA TYR A 93 -20.68 6.52 19.44
C TYR A 93 -20.61 5.48 18.30
N PHE A 94 -19.71 5.68 17.33
CA PHE A 94 -19.55 4.74 16.21
C PHE A 94 -19.02 3.37 16.66
N ARG A 95 -18.04 3.33 17.57
CA ARG A 95 -17.56 2.05 18.15
C ARG A 95 -18.66 1.29 18.90
N GLU A 96 -19.61 1.97 19.54
CA GLU A 96 -20.75 1.32 20.21
C GLU A 96 -21.90 0.99 19.24
N ALA A 97 -22.04 1.71 18.11
CA ALA A 97 -23.10 1.48 17.13
C ALA A 97 -22.74 0.37 16.12
N LEU A 98 -21.49 0.35 15.67
CA LEU A 98 -20.96 -0.54 14.63
C LEU A 98 -20.13 -1.69 15.24
N ARG A 99 -20.46 -2.10 16.48
CA ARG A 99 -19.79 -3.18 17.22
C ARG A 99 -20.13 -4.54 16.60
N VAL A 100 -19.26 -5.03 15.71
CA VAL A 100 -19.41 -6.28 14.94
C VAL A 100 -18.98 -7.52 15.73
N SER A 101 -18.04 -7.40 16.67
CA SER A 101 -17.58 -8.51 17.51
C SER A 101 -18.56 -8.81 18.65
N GLU A 102 -18.95 -10.08 18.85
CA GLU A 102 -19.81 -10.52 19.95
C GLU A 102 -19.13 -10.30 21.33
N PRO A 103 -19.72 -9.51 22.25
CA PRO A 103 -19.28 -9.44 23.63
C PRO A 103 -20.00 -10.50 24.48
N LYS A 104 -19.35 -10.96 25.56
CA LYS A 104 -19.97 -11.78 26.62
C LYS A 104 -21.04 -11.04 27.45
N ILE A 105 -21.37 -9.80 27.11
CA ILE A 105 -22.25 -8.90 27.86
C ILE A 105 -23.40 -8.46 26.93
N PRO A 106 -24.68 -8.54 27.36
CA PRO A 106 -25.82 -8.10 26.57
C PRO A 106 -25.70 -6.63 26.12
N LYS A 107 -26.04 -6.36 24.85
CA LYS A 107 -26.02 -5.00 24.29
C LYS A 107 -26.95 -4.07 25.08
N ALA A 108 -26.48 -2.85 25.39
CA ALA A 108 -27.32 -1.85 26.05
C ALA A 108 -28.51 -1.46 25.15
N PRO A 109 -29.74 -1.32 25.71
CA PRO A 109 -30.90 -0.90 24.93
C PRO A 109 -30.68 0.45 24.22
N ARG A 110 -31.19 0.54 22.99
CA ARG A 110 -31.25 1.75 22.16
C ARG A 110 -32.70 2.07 21.78
N PRO A 111 -33.06 3.35 21.55
CA PRO A 111 -34.39 3.71 21.08
C PRO A 111 -34.73 3.02 19.74
N PRO A 112 -35.92 2.43 19.57
CA PRO A 112 -36.27 1.65 18.37
C PRO A 112 -36.44 2.50 17.09
N LYS A 113 -36.49 3.84 17.23
CA LYS A 113 -36.62 4.80 16.12
C LYS A 113 -35.33 5.62 15.89
N GLN A 114 -34.18 5.19 16.40
CA GLN A 114 -32.94 5.95 16.23
C GLN A 114 -32.46 5.92 14.76
N PRO A 115 -32.14 7.07 14.13
CA PRO A 115 -31.57 7.10 12.79
C PRO A 115 -30.24 6.33 12.69
N ASN A 116 -30.09 5.53 11.62
CA ASN A 116 -28.85 4.81 11.35
C ASN A 116 -27.83 5.74 10.65
N ILE A 117 -27.03 6.42 11.46
CA ILE A 117 -25.98 7.34 11.02
C ILE A 117 -24.65 6.61 10.88
N GLN A 118 -23.89 6.94 9.84
CA GLN A 118 -22.55 6.40 9.56
C GLN A 118 -21.46 7.49 9.64
N ASP A 119 -20.23 7.08 9.89
CA ASP A 119 -19.06 7.96 10.03
C ASP A 119 -18.74 8.72 8.73
N PHE A 120 -18.73 8.00 7.61
CA PHE A 120 -18.49 8.53 6.27
C PHE A 120 -19.57 9.52 5.75
N GLN A 121 -20.64 9.77 6.51
CA GLN A 121 -21.66 10.76 6.16
C GLN A 121 -21.39 12.15 6.80
N PHE A 122 -20.32 12.27 7.61
CA PHE A 122 -19.79 13.54 8.15
C PHE A 122 -20.83 14.45 8.83
N PHE A 123 -21.76 13.88 9.60
CA PHE A 123 -22.70 14.68 10.39
C PHE A 123 -21.98 15.60 11.41
N PRO A 124 -22.58 16.73 11.82
CA PRO A 124 -21.98 17.61 12.82
C PRO A 124 -21.85 16.94 14.20
N PRO A 125 -20.76 17.16 14.96
CA PRO A 125 -20.57 16.60 16.31
C PRO A 125 -21.76 16.80 17.27
N ARG A 126 -22.42 17.96 17.17
CA ARG A 126 -23.60 18.33 17.95
C ARG A 126 -24.77 17.34 17.82
N LEU A 127 -24.95 16.70 16.66
CA LEU A 127 -26.01 15.71 16.47
C LEU A 127 -25.81 14.51 17.39
N PHE A 128 -24.57 14.08 17.60
CA PHE A 128 -24.24 12.93 18.45
C PHE A 128 -24.51 13.22 19.93
N GLU A 129 -24.32 14.46 20.39
CA GLU A 129 -24.69 14.89 21.75
C GLU A 129 -26.21 14.74 22.00
N LEU A 130 -27.03 15.16 21.04
CA LEU A 130 -28.50 15.06 21.13
C LEU A 130 -28.97 13.60 21.07
N LEU A 131 -28.35 12.78 20.22
CA LEU A 131 -28.61 11.34 20.16
C LEU A 131 -28.15 10.59 21.42
N GLU A 132 -27.06 11.02 22.05
CA GLU A 132 -26.61 10.48 23.34
C GLU A 132 -27.60 10.82 24.46
N LYS A 133 -28.11 12.07 24.53
CA LYS A 133 -29.18 12.46 25.45
C LYS A 133 -30.42 11.57 25.29
N GLU A 134 -30.88 11.32 24.06
CA GLU A 134 -32.00 10.41 23.80
C GLU A 134 -31.73 8.98 24.25
N ILE A 135 -30.53 8.44 24.00
CA ILE A 135 -30.14 7.09 24.44
C ILE A 135 -30.16 7.01 25.97
N LEU A 136 -29.60 8.00 26.67
CA LEU A 136 -29.57 8.05 28.14
C LEU A 136 -30.99 8.15 28.72
N TYR A 137 -31.84 9.01 28.17
CA TYR A 137 -33.23 9.15 28.59
C TYR A 137 -34.05 7.87 28.33
N TYR A 138 -33.86 7.22 27.19
CA TYR A 138 -34.52 5.94 26.89
C TYR A 138 -34.04 4.79 27.81
N ARG A 139 -32.76 4.78 28.20
CA ARG A 139 -32.25 3.86 29.22
C ARG A 139 -32.88 4.13 30.58
N LYS A 140 -33.11 5.41 30.94
CA LYS A 140 -33.81 5.81 32.18
C LYS A 140 -35.28 5.37 32.18
N THR A 141 -36.02 5.57 31.09
CA THR A 141 -37.44 5.17 31.03
C THR A 141 -37.66 3.65 31.07
N ILE A 142 -36.69 2.86 30.59
CA ILE A 142 -36.70 1.39 30.71
C ILE A 142 -36.17 0.89 32.07
N GLY A 143 -35.60 1.77 32.90
CA GLY A 143 -34.98 1.37 34.16
C GLY A 143 -33.68 0.58 33.98
N TYR A 144 -32.99 0.75 32.84
CA TYR A 144 -31.74 0.05 32.55
C TYR A 144 -30.65 0.42 33.57
N LYS A 145 -30.01 -0.60 34.14
CA LYS A 145 -28.86 -0.44 35.05
C LYS A 145 -27.58 -0.91 34.37
N VAL A 146 -26.54 -0.08 34.45
CA VAL A 146 -25.25 -0.32 33.78
C VAL A 146 -24.56 -1.53 34.41
N PRO A 147 -24.27 -2.61 33.66
CA PRO A 147 -23.52 -3.75 34.18
C PRO A 147 -22.08 -3.36 34.54
N ARG A 148 -21.54 -3.92 35.61
CA ARG A 148 -20.12 -3.74 35.97
C ARG A 148 -19.25 -4.56 35.01
N ASN A 149 -18.40 -3.90 34.24
CA ASN A 149 -17.42 -4.58 33.39
C ASN A 149 -16.18 -4.99 34.22
N PRO A 150 -15.84 -6.30 34.37
CA PRO A 150 -14.68 -6.74 35.13
C PRO A 150 -13.33 -6.33 34.51
N ASP A 151 -13.29 -6.09 33.19
CA ASP A 151 -12.05 -5.92 32.43
C ASP A 151 -11.45 -4.50 32.53
N LEU A 152 -12.09 -3.58 33.25
CA LEU A 152 -11.65 -2.20 33.41
C LEU A 152 -11.02 -1.96 34.80
N PRO A 153 -9.80 -1.38 34.90
CA PRO A 153 -9.11 -1.14 36.18
C PRO A 153 -9.92 -0.36 37.22
N ASN A 154 -10.82 0.53 36.79
CA ASN A 154 -11.71 1.34 37.65
C ASN A 154 -13.21 1.03 37.44
N ALA A 155 -13.55 -0.25 37.18
CA ALA A 155 -14.90 -0.72 36.85
C ALA A 155 -16.05 -0.12 37.68
N ALA A 156 -15.88 0.03 39.00
CA ALA A 156 -16.92 0.54 39.89
C ALA A 156 -17.14 2.07 39.79
N GLN A 157 -16.09 2.84 39.49
CA GLN A 157 -16.21 4.28 39.27
C GLN A 157 -16.89 4.56 37.93
N VAL A 158 -16.42 3.90 36.85
CA VAL A 158 -17.03 4.00 35.51
C VAL A 158 -18.51 3.59 35.54
N GLN A 159 -18.85 2.50 36.23
CA GLN A 159 -20.26 2.09 36.41
C GLN A 159 -21.09 3.18 37.11
N LYS A 160 -20.56 3.81 38.16
CA LYS A 160 -21.26 4.86 38.91
C LYS A 160 -21.44 6.13 38.07
N GLU A 161 -20.45 6.50 37.26
CA GLU A 161 -20.53 7.67 36.37
C GLU A 161 -21.50 7.46 35.22
N GLU A 162 -21.46 6.31 34.55
CA GLU A 162 -22.40 5.96 33.48
C GLU A 162 -23.83 5.83 34.02
N GLN A 163 -24.02 5.26 35.21
CA GLN A 163 -25.33 5.23 35.85
C GLN A 163 -25.81 6.64 36.23
N ARG A 164 -24.91 7.51 36.70
CA ARG A 164 -25.24 8.92 37.02
C ARG A 164 -25.72 9.65 35.77
N LYS A 165 -25.05 9.50 34.62
CA LYS A 165 -25.49 10.08 33.33
C LYS A 165 -26.91 9.63 32.94
N ILE A 166 -27.23 8.36 33.16
CA ILE A 166 -28.59 7.83 32.90
C ILE A 166 -29.58 8.44 33.90
N ASP A 167 -29.28 8.43 35.19
CA ASP A 167 -30.19 8.89 36.24
C ASP A 167 -30.43 10.42 36.15
N GLU A 168 -29.41 11.21 35.76
CA GLU A 168 -29.48 12.67 35.51
C GLU A 168 -30.16 13.03 34.17
N SER A 169 -30.39 12.08 33.26
CA SER A 169 -30.92 12.39 31.93
C SER A 169 -32.34 12.96 31.92
N ALA A 170 -32.59 13.88 30.99
CA ALA A 170 -33.85 14.56 30.76
C ALA A 170 -34.33 14.30 29.31
N PRO A 171 -35.65 14.41 29.02
CA PRO A 171 -36.13 14.41 27.64
C PRO A 171 -35.56 15.61 26.88
N LEU A 172 -35.41 15.48 25.56
CA LEU A 172 -35.11 16.63 24.70
C LEU A 172 -36.22 17.69 24.84
N SER A 173 -35.81 18.95 24.94
CA SER A 173 -36.69 20.10 24.76
C SER A 173 -37.21 20.20 23.31
N ALA A 174 -38.27 20.98 23.10
CA ALA A 174 -38.81 21.21 21.75
C ALA A 174 -37.75 21.84 20.81
N GLU A 175 -36.98 22.82 21.32
CA GLU A 175 -35.89 23.47 20.58
C GLU A 175 -34.77 22.49 20.20
N GLU A 176 -34.40 21.56 21.08
CA GLU A 176 -33.39 20.53 20.78
C GLU A 176 -33.92 19.46 19.80
N ALA A 177 -35.23 19.20 19.79
CA ALA A 177 -35.85 18.31 18.80
C ALA A 177 -35.81 18.94 17.39
N GLU A 178 -36.15 20.22 17.27
CA GLU A 178 -36.01 20.98 16.02
C GLU A 178 -34.54 21.12 15.58
N GLU A 179 -33.61 21.37 16.51
CA GLU A 179 -32.17 21.37 16.24
C GLU A 179 -31.72 20.00 15.68
N LYS A 180 -32.16 18.90 16.29
CA LYS A 180 -31.84 17.54 15.81
C LYS A 180 -32.35 17.31 14.38
N GLU A 181 -33.58 17.68 14.06
CA GLU A 181 -34.13 17.53 12.70
C GLU A 181 -33.34 18.35 11.68
N ARG A 182 -32.96 19.59 12.03
CA ARG A 182 -32.07 20.43 11.19
C ARG A 182 -30.67 19.82 11.02
N LEU A 183 -30.09 19.22 12.06
CA LEU A 183 -28.77 18.60 11.97
C LEU A 183 -28.77 17.28 11.16
N LEU A 184 -29.91 16.58 11.12
CA LEU A 184 -30.10 15.39 10.29
C LEU A 184 -30.12 15.68 8.78
N THR A 185 -30.33 16.93 8.35
CA THR A 185 -30.22 17.33 6.93
C THR A 185 -28.84 17.87 6.54
N GLN A 186 -27.95 18.12 7.51
CA GLN A 186 -26.60 18.68 7.29
C GLN A 186 -25.51 17.62 7.02
N GLY A 187 -25.84 16.33 7.05
CA GLY A 187 -24.93 15.25 6.67
C GLY A 187 -25.21 14.72 5.26
N PHE A 188 -24.26 13.96 4.72
CA PHE A 188 -24.34 13.33 3.41
C PHE A 188 -25.30 12.13 3.39
N THR A 189 -26.60 12.40 3.55
CA THR A 189 -27.68 11.39 3.62
C THR A 189 -27.87 10.63 2.30
N ASN A 190 -27.56 11.26 1.16
CA ASN A 190 -27.52 10.67 -0.18
C ASN A 190 -26.34 9.70 -0.39
N TRP A 191 -25.31 9.71 0.47
CA TRP A 191 -24.16 8.81 0.38
C TRP A 191 -24.39 7.53 1.19
N ASN A 192 -24.31 6.39 0.52
CA ASN A 192 -24.38 5.06 1.16
C ASN A 192 -22.99 4.38 1.20
N LYS A 193 -22.88 3.20 1.85
CA LYS A 193 -21.59 2.52 2.02
C LYS A 193 -20.97 2.01 0.70
N ARG A 194 -21.78 1.70 -0.33
CA ARG A 194 -21.28 1.37 -1.68
C ARG A 194 -20.63 2.59 -2.29
N ASP A 195 -21.33 3.73 -2.32
CA ASP A 195 -20.84 4.99 -2.89
C ASP A 195 -19.52 5.41 -2.25
N PHE A 196 -19.45 5.35 -0.91
CA PHE A 196 -18.23 5.61 -0.16
C PHE A 196 -17.08 4.67 -0.58
N ASN A 197 -17.32 3.35 -0.57
CA ASN A 197 -16.30 2.38 -0.96
C ASN A 197 -15.87 2.53 -2.44
N GLN A 198 -16.76 3.03 -3.30
CA GLN A 198 -16.50 3.32 -4.71
C GLN A 198 -15.65 4.58 -4.88
N PHE A 199 -15.95 5.64 -4.14
CA PHE A 199 -15.13 6.84 -4.03
C PHE A 199 -13.70 6.52 -3.53
N ILE A 200 -13.54 5.71 -2.47
CA ILE A 200 -12.20 5.29 -2.00
C ILE A 200 -11.44 4.48 -3.06
N LYS A 201 -12.11 3.58 -3.79
CA LYS A 201 -11.49 2.84 -4.91
C LYS A 201 -11.11 3.75 -6.08
N ALA A 202 -11.92 4.75 -6.39
CA ALA A 202 -11.61 5.74 -7.42
C ALA A 202 -10.37 6.57 -7.03
N ASN A 203 -10.27 7.01 -5.77
CA ASN A 203 -9.07 7.67 -5.24
C ASN A 203 -7.82 6.75 -5.29
N GLU A 204 -7.93 5.44 -5.03
CA GLU A 204 -6.81 4.49 -5.23
C GLU A 204 -6.41 4.33 -6.72
N LYS A 205 -7.37 4.46 -7.65
CA LYS A 205 -7.18 4.21 -9.09
C LYS A 205 -6.63 5.42 -9.85
N TYR A 206 -7.12 6.62 -9.52
CA TYR A 206 -6.81 7.87 -10.21
C TYR A 206 -5.92 8.82 -9.39
N GLY A 207 -5.87 8.66 -8.07
CA GLY A 207 -5.15 9.54 -7.13
C GLY A 207 -6.02 10.72 -6.68
N ARG A 208 -5.68 11.34 -5.54
CA ARG A 208 -6.52 12.38 -4.90
C ARG A 208 -6.77 13.64 -5.74
N ASP A 209 -5.89 13.93 -6.70
CA ASP A 209 -5.90 15.18 -7.48
C ASP A 209 -6.84 15.10 -8.71
N ASP A 210 -7.16 13.90 -9.20
CA ASP A 210 -7.93 13.68 -10.43
C ASP A 210 -9.44 13.53 -10.14
N ILE A 211 -10.03 14.63 -9.67
CA ILE A 211 -11.44 14.65 -9.24
C ILE A 211 -12.42 14.39 -10.40
N ASP A 212 -12.05 14.71 -11.65
CA ASP A 212 -12.88 14.53 -12.84
C ASP A 212 -13.06 13.05 -13.20
N ASP A 213 -11.99 12.25 -13.11
CA ASP A 213 -12.06 10.80 -13.30
C ASP A 213 -12.66 10.09 -12.08
N ILE A 214 -12.42 10.59 -10.85
CA ILE A 214 -13.10 10.11 -9.64
C ILE A 214 -14.62 10.29 -9.76
N ALA A 215 -15.08 11.49 -10.11
CA ALA A 215 -16.50 11.82 -10.28
C ALA A 215 -17.19 10.93 -11.31
N ARG A 216 -16.48 10.57 -12.40
CA ARG A 216 -17.01 9.70 -13.46
C ARG A 216 -17.16 8.24 -13.03
N GLU A 217 -16.37 7.77 -12.06
CA GLU A 217 -16.43 6.39 -11.56
C GLU A 217 -17.42 6.20 -10.39
N VAL A 218 -17.86 7.27 -9.72
CA VAL A 218 -18.87 7.19 -8.64
C VAL A 218 -20.28 7.17 -9.24
N GLU A 219 -20.80 5.97 -9.48
CA GLU A 219 -22.15 5.75 -10.00
C GLU A 219 -23.23 6.38 -9.10
N GLY A 220 -24.19 7.09 -9.71
CA GLY A 220 -25.35 7.63 -8.98
C GLY A 220 -25.05 8.86 -8.13
N LYS A 221 -23.96 9.58 -8.41
CA LYS A 221 -23.68 10.94 -7.94
C LYS A 221 -23.33 11.85 -9.11
N SER A 222 -23.70 13.12 -8.99
CA SER A 222 -23.24 14.18 -9.90
C SER A 222 -21.78 14.56 -9.61
N PRO A 223 -21.04 15.14 -10.57
CA PRO A 223 -19.68 15.62 -10.32
C PRO A 223 -19.61 16.65 -9.20
N GLU A 224 -20.62 17.52 -9.10
CA GLU A 224 -20.74 18.55 -8.05
C GLU A 224 -20.84 17.92 -6.66
N GLU A 225 -21.72 16.94 -6.45
CA GLU A 225 -21.83 16.19 -5.19
C GLU A 225 -20.52 15.45 -4.82
N VAL A 226 -19.77 14.96 -5.80
CA VAL A 226 -18.48 14.28 -5.55
C VAL A 226 -17.38 15.27 -5.19
N ILE A 227 -17.36 16.46 -5.79
CA ILE A 227 -16.43 17.55 -5.44
C ILE A 227 -16.70 18.03 -4.00
N GLU A 228 -17.96 18.31 -3.66
CA GLU A 228 -18.37 18.71 -2.29
C GLU A 228 -18.01 17.64 -1.27
N TYR A 229 -18.35 16.37 -1.54
CA TYR A 229 -18.00 15.26 -0.68
C TYR A 229 -16.49 15.09 -0.52
N SER A 230 -15.72 15.22 -1.60
CA SER A 230 -14.26 15.10 -1.58
C SER A 230 -13.62 16.19 -0.71
N ALA A 231 -14.09 17.43 -0.80
CA ALA A 231 -13.61 18.54 0.02
C ALA A 231 -13.80 18.25 1.52
N VAL A 232 -15.02 17.88 1.94
CA VAL A 232 -15.32 17.56 3.34
C VAL A 232 -14.61 16.27 3.78
N PHE A 233 -14.49 15.28 2.90
CA PHE A 233 -13.73 14.06 3.16
C PHE A 233 -12.28 14.41 3.51
N TRP A 234 -11.56 15.16 2.68
CA TRP A 234 -10.15 15.46 2.95
C TRP A 234 -9.94 16.38 4.17
N GLU A 235 -10.92 17.21 4.54
CA GLU A 235 -10.89 17.99 5.78
C GLU A 235 -11.12 17.12 7.03
N ARG A 236 -12.12 16.24 6.99
CA ARG A 236 -12.65 15.51 8.16
C ARG A 236 -12.38 14.00 8.18
N CYS A 237 -11.56 13.48 7.26
CA CYS A 237 -11.24 12.04 7.16
C CYS A 237 -10.69 11.43 8.46
N ASN A 238 -10.05 12.24 9.31
CA ASN A 238 -9.56 11.87 10.64
C ASN A 238 -10.66 11.42 11.62
N GLU A 239 -11.93 11.70 11.33
CA GLU A 239 -13.09 11.25 12.11
C GLU A 239 -13.55 9.83 11.75
N LEU A 240 -13.03 9.24 10.67
CA LEU A 240 -13.42 7.90 10.22
C LEU A 240 -12.70 6.81 11.02
N GLN A 241 -13.45 5.82 11.50
CA GLN A 241 -12.90 4.76 12.36
C GLN A 241 -11.79 3.94 11.66
N ASP A 242 -11.90 3.78 10.33
CA ASP A 242 -10.99 3.01 9.49
C ASP A 242 -9.93 3.88 8.76
N ILE A 243 -9.73 5.15 9.15
CA ILE A 243 -8.92 6.10 8.38
C ILE A 243 -7.49 5.63 8.07
N GLU A 244 -6.79 5.03 9.04
CA GLU A 244 -5.42 4.54 8.85
C GLU A 244 -5.35 3.50 7.70
N ARG A 245 -6.38 2.64 7.56
CA ARG A 245 -6.48 1.64 6.49
C ARG A 245 -6.81 2.29 5.13
N ILE A 246 -7.68 3.29 5.14
CA ILE A 246 -8.15 4.00 3.95
C ILE A 246 -7.01 4.84 3.34
N MET A 247 -6.30 5.62 4.17
CA MET A 247 -5.12 6.38 3.74
C MET A 247 -4.05 5.46 3.15
N ALA A 248 -3.70 4.38 3.87
CA ALA A 248 -2.74 3.39 3.37
C ALA A 248 -3.21 2.66 2.10
N GLN A 249 -4.49 2.71 1.74
CA GLN A 249 -5.01 2.22 0.46
C GLN A 249 -4.80 3.24 -0.66
N ILE A 250 -5.21 4.49 -0.44
CA ILE A 250 -5.06 5.58 -1.42
C ILE A 250 -3.58 5.84 -1.72
N GLU A 251 -2.73 5.96 -0.70
CA GLU A 251 -1.28 6.19 -0.84
C GLU A 251 -0.58 5.06 -1.62
N ARG A 252 -1.03 3.80 -1.47
CA ARG A 252 -0.53 2.67 -2.28
C ARG A 252 -0.97 2.77 -3.74
N GLY A 253 -2.16 3.30 -4.00
CA GLY A 253 -2.64 3.63 -5.34
C GLY A 253 -1.79 4.70 -6.00
N GLU A 254 -1.65 5.85 -5.33
CA GLU A 254 -0.84 6.99 -5.77
C GLU A 254 0.62 6.62 -5.99
N ALA A 255 1.22 5.81 -5.12
CA ALA A 255 2.58 5.30 -5.30
C ALA A 255 2.72 4.47 -6.59
N ARG A 256 1.70 3.71 -7.02
CA ARG A 256 1.70 2.98 -8.30
C ARG A 256 1.56 3.94 -9.49
N ILE A 257 0.67 4.94 -9.39
CA ILE A 257 0.46 5.97 -10.43
C ILE A 257 1.75 6.76 -10.64
N GLN A 258 2.37 7.23 -9.55
CA GLN A 258 3.63 7.97 -9.60
C GLN A 258 4.80 7.09 -10.08
N ARG A 259 4.84 5.82 -9.70
CA ARG A 259 5.83 4.85 -10.24
C ARG A 259 5.67 4.71 -11.75
N ARG A 260 4.46 4.57 -12.27
CA ARG A 260 4.16 4.53 -13.71
C ARG A 260 4.62 5.79 -14.44
N ILE A 261 4.31 6.98 -13.90
CA ILE A 261 4.72 8.27 -14.48
C ILE A 261 6.26 8.38 -14.51
N SER A 262 6.94 8.00 -13.42
CA SER A 262 8.41 7.93 -13.35
C SER A 262 9.01 7.05 -14.45
N ILE A 263 8.50 5.82 -14.59
CA ILE A 263 8.99 4.85 -15.58
C ILE A 263 8.78 5.38 -17.00
N LYS A 264 7.59 5.90 -17.33
CA LYS A 264 7.31 6.48 -18.65
C LYS A 264 8.30 7.60 -18.97
N LYS A 265 8.44 8.58 -18.08
CA LYS A 265 9.38 9.71 -18.23
C LYS A 265 10.83 9.23 -18.38
N ALA A 266 11.26 8.24 -17.59
CA ALA A 266 12.62 7.71 -17.64
C ALA A 266 12.92 7.02 -18.98
N LEU A 267 11.97 6.27 -19.52
CA LEU A 267 12.07 5.63 -20.84
C LEU A 267 12.05 6.66 -21.98
N ASP A 268 11.14 7.64 -21.94
CA ASP A 268 11.05 8.74 -22.91
C ASP A 268 12.39 9.49 -23.00
N VAL A 269 12.92 9.94 -21.85
CA VAL A 269 14.22 10.63 -21.76
C VAL A 269 15.37 9.76 -22.27
N LYS A 270 15.38 8.47 -21.94
CA LYS A 270 16.44 7.54 -22.37
C LYS A 270 16.43 7.33 -23.89
N ILE A 271 15.25 7.20 -24.48
CA ILE A 271 15.08 6.90 -25.91
C ILE A 271 15.31 8.15 -26.77
N ALA A 272 14.89 9.33 -26.31
CA ALA A 272 15.15 10.61 -26.98
C ALA A 272 16.64 10.94 -27.19
N ARG A 273 17.56 10.31 -26.43
CA ARG A 273 19.02 10.45 -26.61
C ARG A 273 19.55 9.79 -27.90
N TYR A 274 18.79 8.93 -28.57
CA TYR A 274 19.25 8.12 -29.70
C TYR A 274 18.41 8.35 -30.95
N LYS A 275 19.07 8.57 -32.10
CA LYS A 275 18.37 8.72 -33.40
C LYS A 275 17.76 7.40 -33.89
N ALA A 276 18.42 6.28 -33.61
CA ALA A 276 17.92 4.94 -33.94
C ALA A 276 17.99 4.02 -32.70
N PRO A 277 17.05 4.14 -31.73
CA PRO A 277 17.12 3.45 -30.43
C PRO A 277 17.36 1.95 -30.53
N PHE A 278 16.62 1.25 -31.40
CA PHE A 278 16.74 -0.20 -31.65
C PHE A 278 18.15 -0.65 -32.10
N HIS A 279 18.99 0.25 -32.60
CA HIS A 279 20.37 -0.04 -33.02
C HIS A 279 21.41 0.62 -32.13
N GLN A 280 21.09 1.72 -31.46
CA GLN A 280 22.06 2.60 -30.79
C GLN A 280 21.95 2.65 -29.26
N LEU A 281 20.79 2.35 -28.67
CA LEU A 281 20.56 2.48 -27.23
C LEU A 281 21.47 1.53 -26.43
N ARG A 282 22.35 2.11 -25.61
CA ARG A 282 23.27 1.40 -24.69
C ARG A 282 22.71 1.48 -23.27
N ILE A 283 22.82 0.43 -22.47
CA ILE A 283 22.37 0.40 -21.07
C ILE A 283 23.59 0.34 -20.15
N GLN A 284 23.67 1.22 -19.13
CA GLN A 284 24.76 1.22 -18.17
C GLN A 284 24.49 0.21 -17.04
N TYR A 285 24.95 -1.04 -17.23
CA TYR A 285 24.64 -2.15 -16.32
C TYR A 285 25.32 -2.11 -14.94
N GLY A 286 26.50 -1.49 -14.85
CA GLY A 286 27.37 -1.66 -13.67
C GLY A 286 27.62 -3.15 -13.37
N THR A 287 27.44 -3.55 -12.12
CA THR A 287 27.54 -4.95 -11.65
C THR A 287 26.35 -5.83 -12.06
N ASN A 288 25.25 -5.25 -12.54
CA ASN A 288 23.94 -5.91 -12.59
C ASN A 288 23.55 -6.43 -13.99
N LYS A 289 24.52 -6.63 -14.90
CA LYS A 289 24.23 -7.15 -16.25
C LYS A 289 23.59 -8.55 -16.21
N GLY A 290 24.10 -9.41 -15.34
CA GLY A 290 23.83 -10.86 -15.38
C GLY A 290 24.59 -11.55 -16.52
N LYS A 291 24.48 -12.88 -16.60
CA LYS A 291 25.13 -13.68 -17.65
C LYS A 291 24.19 -14.13 -18.78
N ASN A 292 22.87 -13.96 -18.61
CA ASN A 292 21.88 -14.67 -19.41
C ASN A 292 21.37 -13.88 -20.63
N TYR A 293 21.13 -12.58 -20.47
CA TYR A 293 20.61 -11.71 -21.53
C TYR A 293 21.75 -10.95 -22.20
N THR A 294 21.73 -10.88 -23.53
CA THR A 294 22.63 -10.00 -24.29
C THR A 294 22.13 -8.55 -24.30
N GLU A 295 23.02 -7.64 -24.71
CA GLU A 295 22.71 -6.22 -24.83
C GLU A 295 21.82 -5.89 -26.05
N GLU A 296 21.70 -6.81 -27.01
CA GLU A 296 20.80 -6.68 -28.15
C GLU A 296 19.37 -7.08 -27.77
N GLU A 297 19.22 -8.16 -26.98
CA GLU A 297 17.95 -8.53 -26.35
C GLU A 297 17.42 -7.41 -25.44
N ASP A 298 18.22 -6.95 -24.47
CA ASP A 298 17.81 -5.91 -23.52
C ASP A 298 17.38 -4.61 -24.20
N ARG A 299 18.11 -4.20 -25.25
CA ARG A 299 17.81 -3.04 -26.08
C ARG A 299 16.47 -3.20 -26.80
N PHE A 300 16.21 -4.38 -27.38
CA PHE A 300 14.94 -4.67 -28.01
C PHE A 300 13.79 -4.65 -26.99
N LEU A 301 13.97 -5.30 -25.83
CA LEU A 301 12.96 -5.32 -24.77
C LEU A 301 12.56 -3.90 -24.36
N ILE A 302 13.53 -3.02 -24.07
CA ILE A 302 13.26 -1.63 -23.68
C ILE A 302 12.64 -0.80 -24.81
N CYS A 303 13.17 -0.88 -26.04
CA CYS A 303 12.64 -0.10 -27.17
C CYS A 303 11.23 -0.55 -27.56
N MET A 304 10.94 -1.85 -27.46
CA MET A 304 9.62 -2.40 -27.78
C MET A 304 8.60 -2.12 -26.66
N LEU A 305 8.99 -2.27 -25.39
CA LEU A 305 8.17 -1.91 -24.23
C LEU A 305 7.77 -0.42 -24.22
N HIS A 306 8.69 0.46 -24.62
CA HIS A 306 8.38 1.89 -24.83
C HIS A 306 7.40 2.09 -25.98
N LYS A 307 7.68 1.51 -27.16
CA LYS A 307 6.83 1.63 -28.36
C LYS A 307 5.39 1.17 -28.12
N MET A 308 5.20 0.14 -27.30
CA MET A 308 3.88 -0.45 -26.99
C MET A 308 3.16 0.26 -25.83
N GLY A 309 3.88 1.03 -25.02
CA GLY A 309 3.37 1.63 -23.79
C GLY A 309 3.45 0.69 -22.60
N PHE A 310 4.29 1.04 -21.61
CA PHE A 310 4.50 0.27 -20.38
C PHE A 310 3.22 0.00 -19.55
N ASP A 311 2.23 0.89 -19.64
CA ASP A 311 0.98 0.84 -18.86
C ASP A 311 -0.12 -0.03 -19.48
N LYS A 312 0.12 -0.59 -20.68
CA LYS A 312 -0.90 -1.40 -21.34
C LYS A 312 -1.12 -2.73 -20.61
N GLU A 313 -2.39 -3.11 -20.43
CA GLU A 313 -2.72 -4.43 -19.90
C GLU A 313 -2.09 -5.53 -20.78
N ASN A 314 -1.55 -6.58 -20.14
CA ASN A 314 -0.87 -7.70 -20.82
C ASN A 314 0.33 -7.33 -21.72
N VAL A 315 0.93 -6.13 -21.57
CA VAL A 315 2.08 -5.66 -22.38
C VAL A 315 3.23 -6.67 -22.47
N TYR A 316 3.50 -7.46 -21.43
CA TYR A 316 4.58 -8.45 -21.43
C TYR A 316 4.28 -9.72 -22.22
N GLU A 317 3.01 -10.07 -22.43
CA GLU A 317 2.62 -11.19 -23.30
C GLU A 317 2.65 -10.75 -24.78
N GLU A 318 2.20 -9.53 -25.07
CA GLU A 318 2.39 -8.93 -26.40
C GLU A 318 3.89 -8.76 -26.72
N LEU A 319 4.71 -8.32 -25.76
CA LEU A 319 6.17 -8.18 -25.91
C LEU A 319 6.83 -9.53 -26.23
N ARG A 320 6.39 -10.61 -25.56
CA ARG A 320 6.81 -11.99 -25.84
C ARG A 320 6.45 -12.42 -27.27
N GLN A 321 5.30 -11.99 -27.79
CA GLN A 321 4.92 -12.24 -29.18
C GLN A 321 5.76 -11.40 -30.17
N CYS A 322 6.06 -10.14 -29.86
CA CYS A 322 7.00 -9.31 -30.63
C CYS A 322 8.40 -9.93 -30.70
N VAL A 323 8.93 -10.43 -29.58
CA VAL A 323 10.21 -11.17 -29.52
C VAL A 323 10.21 -12.39 -30.43
N ARG A 324 9.13 -13.17 -30.45
CA ARG A 324 9.02 -14.37 -31.29
C ARG A 324 8.98 -14.08 -32.77
N ASN A 325 8.32 -12.98 -33.14
CA ASN A 325 8.11 -12.54 -34.52
C ASN A 325 9.30 -11.74 -35.08
N ALA A 326 10.18 -11.20 -34.23
CA ALA A 326 11.35 -10.43 -34.65
C ALA A 326 12.40 -11.32 -35.37
N PRO A 327 12.75 -11.04 -36.65
CA PRO A 327 13.68 -11.88 -37.41
C PRO A 327 15.09 -11.96 -36.80
N GLN A 328 15.54 -10.92 -36.10
CA GLN A 328 16.84 -10.89 -35.41
C GLN A 328 16.99 -12.00 -34.35
N PHE A 329 15.87 -12.46 -33.75
CA PHE A 329 15.87 -13.56 -32.78
C PHE A 329 15.50 -14.90 -33.43
N ARG A 330 15.60 -15.06 -34.76
CA ARG A 330 15.18 -16.27 -35.49
C ARG A 330 15.81 -17.56 -34.96
N PHE A 331 17.04 -17.46 -34.45
CA PHE A 331 17.84 -18.56 -33.88
C PHE A 331 18.11 -18.40 -32.37
N ASP A 332 17.74 -17.27 -31.77
CA ASP A 332 17.86 -17.06 -30.32
C ASP A 332 16.71 -17.78 -29.60
N TRP A 333 17.00 -19.01 -29.17
CA TRP A 333 16.06 -19.81 -28.39
C TRP A 333 15.96 -19.36 -26.93
N PHE A 334 16.96 -18.67 -26.38
CA PHE A 334 16.93 -18.21 -24.99
C PHE A 334 15.85 -17.14 -24.80
N ILE A 335 15.88 -16.08 -25.61
CA ILE A 335 14.90 -14.99 -25.50
C ILE A 335 13.48 -15.46 -25.88
N LYS A 336 13.36 -16.35 -26.89
CA LYS A 336 12.07 -16.87 -27.37
C LYS A 336 11.42 -17.91 -26.45
N SER A 337 12.21 -18.55 -25.58
CA SER A 337 11.71 -19.48 -24.55
C SER A 337 11.24 -18.77 -23.27
N ARG A 338 11.51 -17.48 -23.09
CA ARG A 338 11.07 -16.75 -21.89
C ARG A 338 9.54 -16.64 -21.80
N THR A 339 9.07 -16.66 -20.56
CA THR A 339 7.69 -16.33 -20.18
C THR A 339 7.50 -14.82 -20.02
N ALA A 340 6.27 -14.33 -20.13
CA ALA A 340 5.97 -12.92 -19.90
C ALA A 340 6.43 -12.44 -18.51
N MET A 341 6.32 -13.27 -17.46
CA MET A 341 6.81 -12.95 -16.11
C MET A 341 8.33 -12.79 -16.04
N GLU A 342 9.10 -13.58 -16.80
CA GLU A 342 10.56 -13.44 -16.86
C GLU A 342 10.98 -12.20 -17.63
N LEU A 343 10.31 -11.90 -18.75
CA LEU A 343 10.53 -10.67 -19.50
C LEU A 343 10.15 -9.45 -18.66
N GLN A 344 9.06 -9.50 -17.89
CA GLN A 344 8.67 -8.46 -16.93
C GLN A 344 9.75 -8.24 -15.86
N ARG A 345 10.26 -9.31 -15.24
CA ARG A 345 11.37 -9.20 -14.28
C ARG A 345 12.60 -8.56 -14.91
N ARG A 346 12.99 -8.96 -16.13
CA ARG A 346 14.14 -8.36 -16.83
C ARG A 346 13.89 -6.89 -17.14
N CYS A 347 12.74 -6.55 -17.70
CA CYS A 347 12.36 -5.16 -17.99
C CYS A 347 12.39 -4.29 -16.73
N ASN A 348 11.86 -4.76 -15.61
CA ASN A 348 11.92 -4.05 -14.33
C ASN A 348 13.37 -3.77 -13.88
N THR A 349 14.29 -4.74 -14.03
CA THR A 349 15.72 -4.51 -13.77
C THR A 349 16.33 -3.47 -14.70
N LEU A 350 16.04 -3.53 -16.01
CA LEU A 350 16.54 -2.58 -17.00
C LEU A 350 15.99 -1.17 -16.77
N ILE A 351 14.73 -1.04 -16.39
CA ILE A 351 14.09 0.22 -16.00
C ILE A 351 14.81 0.83 -14.79
N SER A 352 15.08 0.06 -13.72
CA SER A 352 15.82 0.56 -12.56
C SER A 352 17.25 1.03 -12.90
N LEU A 353 17.91 0.38 -13.87
CA LEU A 353 19.22 0.82 -14.38
C LEU A 353 19.10 2.15 -15.15
N ILE A 354 18.07 2.31 -15.97
CA ILE A 354 17.80 3.54 -16.74
C ILE A 354 17.41 4.70 -15.81
N GLU A 355 16.60 4.45 -14.79
CA GLU A 355 16.25 5.46 -13.77
C GLU A 355 17.50 5.94 -13.02
N LYS A 356 18.37 5.02 -12.59
CA LYS A 356 19.64 5.38 -11.94
C LYS A 356 20.57 6.17 -12.88
N GLU A 357 20.74 5.72 -14.12
CA GLU A 357 21.53 6.45 -15.14
C GLU A 357 21.00 7.87 -15.35
N ASN A 358 19.68 8.04 -15.42
CA ASN A 358 19.05 9.35 -15.57
C ASN A 358 19.30 10.26 -14.36
N MET A 359 19.21 9.73 -13.13
CA MET A 359 19.54 10.49 -11.91
C MET A 359 21.00 10.95 -11.91
N GLU A 360 21.95 10.05 -12.22
CA GLU A 360 23.37 10.39 -12.30
C GLU A 360 23.68 11.45 -13.37
N ILE A 361 22.95 11.47 -14.48
CA ILE A 361 23.08 12.48 -15.53
C ILE A 361 22.49 13.83 -15.08
N GLU A 362 21.29 13.83 -14.48
CA GLU A 362 20.69 15.05 -13.93
C GLU A 362 21.55 15.70 -12.85
N GLU A 363 22.19 14.91 -11.98
CA GLU A 363 23.12 15.41 -10.96
C GLU A 363 24.38 16.05 -11.59
N LYS A 364 24.96 15.40 -12.62
CA LYS A 364 26.10 15.96 -13.37
C LYS A 364 25.71 17.28 -14.04
N GLU A 365 24.56 17.37 -14.70
CA GLU A 365 24.06 18.61 -15.28
C GLU A 365 23.83 19.72 -14.23
N LYS A 366 23.25 19.39 -13.07
CA LYS A 366 23.04 20.34 -11.96
C LYS A 366 24.39 20.84 -11.43
N ALA A 367 25.39 19.96 -11.31
CA ALA A 367 26.75 20.33 -10.89
C ALA A 367 27.47 21.22 -11.92
N GLU A 368 27.33 20.95 -13.22
CA GLU A 368 27.88 21.79 -14.29
C GLU A 368 27.20 23.15 -14.37
N LYS A 369 25.87 23.22 -14.23
CA LYS A 369 25.12 24.48 -14.16
C LYS A 369 25.58 25.34 -12.98
N LYS A 370 25.79 24.75 -11.80
CA LYS A 370 26.41 25.43 -10.64
C LYS A 370 27.82 25.94 -10.97
N LYS A 371 28.70 25.10 -11.53
CA LYS A 371 30.08 25.49 -11.92
C LYS A 371 30.14 26.58 -12.99
N ARG A 372 29.16 26.66 -13.91
CA ARG A 372 29.04 27.76 -14.88
C ARG A 372 28.53 29.05 -14.24
N GLY A 373 27.61 28.96 -13.28
CA GLY A 373 27.10 30.13 -12.53
C GLY A 373 28.15 30.83 -11.65
N THR A 374 29.19 30.14 -11.19
CA THR A 374 30.27 30.72 -10.36
C THR A 374 31.42 31.37 -11.17
N LYS A 375 31.35 31.38 -12.51
CA LYS A 375 32.34 32.09 -13.34
C LYS A 375 31.88 33.52 -13.63
N THR A 376 32.10 34.41 -12.66
CA THR A 376 32.09 35.86 -12.90
C THR A 376 33.07 36.20 -14.03
N PRO A 377 32.71 37.06 -14.99
CA PRO A 377 33.64 37.45 -16.05
C PRO A 377 34.73 38.35 -15.46
N VAL A 378 35.96 37.83 -15.35
CA VAL A 378 37.13 38.65 -14.99
C VAL A 378 37.45 39.56 -16.17
N SER A 379 36.92 40.78 -16.13
CA SER A 379 37.19 41.84 -17.09
C SER A 379 38.61 42.37 -16.93
N GLN A 380 39.59 41.74 -17.58
CA GLN A 380 40.91 42.34 -17.74
C GLN A 380 40.86 43.50 -18.74
N LYS A 381 40.46 44.69 -18.25
CA LYS A 381 40.65 45.95 -18.96
C LYS A 381 40.90 47.12 -18.00
N ARG A 382 42.18 47.40 -17.73
CA ARG A 382 42.78 48.75 -17.67
C ARG A 382 44.21 48.71 -17.10
N LYS A 383 45.17 49.23 -17.89
CA LYS A 383 46.13 50.23 -17.40
C LYS A 383 46.62 51.12 -18.56
N ALA A 384 45.90 52.23 -18.70
CA ALA A 384 46.25 53.46 -19.39
C ALA A 384 45.41 54.55 -18.66
N GLU A 385 45.84 55.80 -18.48
CA GLU A 385 47.17 56.41 -18.70
C GLU A 385 47.87 56.60 -17.31
N ALA A 386 48.80 57.51 -16.98
CA ALA A 386 49.56 58.55 -17.69
C ALA A 386 50.89 58.84 -16.96
N ALA A 387 51.90 59.34 -17.68
CA ALA A 387 52.98 60.20 -17.17
C ALA A 387 53.52 61.06 -18.34
N ILE A 388 53.74 62.34 -18.10
CA ILE A 388 54.11 63.38 -19.09
C ILE A 388 55.60 63.74 -18.94
N GLU A 389 56.22 64.23 -20.03
CA GLU A 389 57.62 64.73 -20.11
C GLU A 389 58.72 63.65 -19.94
N ASN A 390 59.93 63.76 -20.52
CA ASN A 390 60.60 64.90 -21.17
C ASN A 390 61.54 64.46 -22.32
N SER A 391 61.85 65.38 -23.23
CA SER A 391 63.05 65.50 -24.08
C SER A 391 63.73 64.28 -24.75
N GLY A 392 64.05 64.41 -26.05
CA GLY A 392 65.44 64.15 -26.48
C GLY A 392 65.73 63.18 -27.64
N LYS A 393 65.69 63.72 -28.87
CA LYS A 393 66.71 63.56 -29.93
C LYS A 393 67.28 62.17 -30.32
N LYS A 394 67.16 61.94 -31.64
CA LYS A 394 68.16 61.42 -32.62
C LYS A 394 68.18 59.92 -32.99
N ASP A 395 68.17 59.72 -34.32
CA ASP A 395 69.06 58.91 -35.16
C ASP A 395 69.45 57.47 -34.75
N ALA A 396 69.58 56.50 -35.65
CA ALA A 396 69.16 56.34 -37.05
C ALA A 396 69.42 54.87 -37.47
N LYS A 397 68.80 54.44 -38.59
CA LYS A 397 69.27 53.38 -39.52
C LYS A 397 70.17 52.24 -38.95
N LYS A 398 69.70 51.00 -39.12
CA LYS A 398 70.10 50.18 -40.29
C LYS A 398 69.21 48.95 -40.50
N ALA A 399 68.92 48.70 -41.77
CA ALA A 399 68.37 47.43 -42.27
C ALA A 399 69.51 46.48 -42.67
N LYS A 400 69.13 45.29 -43.18
CA LYS A 400 69.91 44.13 -43.65
C LYS A 400 69.97 42.97 -42.62
N THR A 401 69.65 41.73 -42.98
CA THR A 401 69.18 41.18 -44.30
C THR A 401 68.14 40.10 -44.04
#